data_AF-A0A0R0B0I5-F1
#
_entry.id   AF-A0A0R0B0I5-F1
#
_cell.length_a   1.000
_cell.length_b   1.000
_cell.length_c   1.000
_cell.angle_alpha   90.00
_cell.angle_beta   90.00
_cell.angle_gamma   90.00
#
_symmetry.space_group_name_H-M   'P 1'
#
loop_
_entity.id
_entity.type
_entity.pdbx_description
1 polymer ?
#
loop_
_entity_poly.entity_id
_entity_poly.type
_entity_poly.pdbx_seq_one_letter_code
_entity_poly.pdbx_strand_id
1 'polypeptide(L)' 'MSLYAELDDAIFQAIANQKGSFTEIFEAVEVAAKRTDAASRAAGGSRSKPLSRYVDARLQALRKAGRVQYSQGHWRVRL' A
#
# COMPACT_ATOMS: atom_id res chain seq x y z
N MET A 1 6.21 -16.63 -0.87
CA MET A 1 5.70 -15.44 -0.14
C MET A 1 4.53 -14.86 -0.93
N SER A 2 3.45 -14.46 -0.27
CA SER A 2 2.27 -13.89 -0.94
C SER A 2 2.56 -12.46 -1.38
N LEU A 3 2.33 -12.14 -2.65
CA LEU A 3 2.51 -10.82 -3.27
C LEU A 3 1.87 -9.67 -2.47
N TYR A 4 0.76 -9.94 -1.78
CA TYR A 4 0.06 -8.95 -0.97
C TYR A 4 0.72 -8.67 0.38
N ALA A 5 1.54 -9.58 0.90
CA ALA A 5 2.24 -9.38 2.16
C ALA A 5 3.31 -8.28 2.03
N GLU A 6 4.08 -8.29 0.93
CA GLU A 6 5.08 -7.26 0.66
C GLU A 6 4.45 -5.88 0.43
N LEU A 7 3.27 -5.84 -0.20
CA LEU A 7 2.51 -4.61 -0.42
C LEU A 7 1.94 -4.06 0.90
N ASP A 8 1.42 -4.93 1.76
CA ASP A 8 0.94 -4.53 3.09
C ASP A 8 2.08 -4.00 3.95
N ASP A 9 3.23 -4.68 3.96
CA ASP A 9 4.42 -4.25 4.70
C ASP A 9 4.89 -2.87 4.23
N ALA A 10 4.92 -2.62 2.92
CA ALA A 10 5.26 -1.31 2.37
C ALA A 10 4.25 -0.22 2.80
N ILE A 11 2.94 -0.54 2.82
CA ILE A 11 1.90 0.37 3.30
C ILE A 11 2.08 0.66 4.79
N PHE A 12 2.33 -0.37 5.60
CA PHE A 12 2.56 -0.19 7.04
C PHE A 12 3.82 0.64 7.31
N GLN A 13 4.92 0.38 6.61
CA GLN A 13 6.13 1.20 6.71
C GLN A 13 5.89 2.64 6.28
N ALA A 14 5.12 2.87 5.22
CA ALA A 14 4.77 4.23 4.79
C ALA A 14 4.01 4.98 5.90
N ILE A 15 2.95 4.35 6.45
CA ILE A 15 2.14 4.95 7.51
C ILE A 15 2.96 5.15 8.80
N ALA A 16 3.83 4.19 9.14
CA ALA A 16 4.72 4.30 10.30
C ALA A 16 5.71 5.46 10.17
N ASN A 17 6.17 5.76 8.94
CA ASN A 17 7.02 6.90 8.63
C ASN A 17 6.25 8.23 8.52
N GLN A 18 5.08 8.34 9.19
CA GLN A 18 4.21 9.52 9.22
C GLN A 18 3.65 9.97 7.87
N LYS A 19 3.72 9.14 6.83
CA LYS A 19 3.05 9.40 5.56
C LYS A 19 1.58 9.05 5.72
N GLY A 20 0.77 10.06 5.98
CA GLY A 20 -0.65 9.85 6.24
C GLY A 20 -1.52 9.98 4.99
N SER A 21 -1.14 10.80 4.02
CA SER A 21 -1.97 10.97 2.83
C SER A 21 -1.83 9.78 1.86
N PHE A 22 -2.86 9.55 1.05
CA PHE A 22 -2.82 8.50 0.02
C PHE A 22 -1.64 8.70 -0.94
N THR A 23 -1.37 9.94 -1.35
CA THR A 23 -0.28 10.28 -2.28
C THR A 23 1.09 9.92 -1.71
N GLU A 24 1.36 10.30 -0.45
CA GLU A 24 2.64 9.99 0.19
C GLU A 24 2.83 8.48 0.39
N ILE A 25 1.76 7.77 0.76
CA ILE A 25 1.77 6.31 0.88
C ILE A 25 2.02 5.68 -0.48
N PHE A 26 1.33 6.15 -1.52
CA PHE A 26 1.51 5.67 -2.88
C PHE A 26 2.95 5.86 -3.36
N GLU A 27 3.53 7.05 -3.18
CA GLU A 27 4.93 7.32 -3.55
C GLU A 27 5.92 6.44 -2.78
N ALA A 28 5.70 6.25 -1.47
CA ALA A 28 6.54 5.37 -0.66
C ALA A 28 6.49 3.92 -1.15
N VAL A 29 5.28 3.43 -1.43
CA VAL A 29 5.04 2.09 -1.96
C VAL A 29 5.62 1.95 -3.36
N GLU A 30 5.52 2.98 -4.21
CA GLU A 30 6.10 2.96 -5.56
C GLU A 30 7.63 2.87 -5.52
N VAL A 31 8.27 3.63 -4.63
CA VAL A 31 9.73 3.54 -4.40
C VAL A 31 10.13 2.16 -3.87
N ALA A 32 9.37 1.61 -2.91
CA ALA A 32 9.62 0.28 -2.37
C ALA A 32 9.44 -0.81 -3.44
N ALA A 33 8.39 -0.71 -4.25
CA ALA A 33 8.06 -1.69 -5.27
C ALA A 33 8.99 -1.63 -6.50
N LYS A 34 9.53 -0.44 -6.83
CA LYS A 34 10.63 -0.27 -7.79
C LYS A 34 11.92 -0.94 -7.32
N ARG A 35 12.16 -1.02 -6.01
CA ARG A 35 13.35 -1.66 -5.41
C ARG A 35 13.27 -3.19 -5.37
N THR A 36 12.07 -3.77 -5.23
CA THR A 36 11.91 -5.21 -4.97
C THR A 36 11.51 -6.04 -6.18
N ASP A 37 11.31 -5.44 -7.37
CA ASP A 37 10.79 -6.14 -8.57
C ASP A 37 9.39 -6.80 -8.35
N ALA A 38 8.82 -6.63 -7.16
CA ALA A 38 7.52 -7.12 -6.75
C ALA A 38 6.38 -6.37 -7.42
N ALA A 39 6.57 -5.07 -7.74
CA ALA A 39 5.62 -4.31 -8.56
C ALA A 39 5.49 -4.89 -9.98
N SER A 40 6.61 -5.30 -10.60
CA SER A 40 6.60 -5.91 -11.93
C SER A 40 5.84 -7.24 -11.92
N ARG A 41 5.97 -8.04 -10.87
CA ARG A 41 5.27 -9.33 -10.74
C ARG A 41 3.81 -9.19 -10.30
N ALA A 42 3.49 -8.18 -9.50
CA ALA A 42 2.10 -7.82 -9.18
C ALA A 42 1.34 -7.33 -10.43
N ALA A 43 2.04 -6.67 -11.34
CA ALA A 43 1.55 -6.26 -12.65
C ALA A 43 1.64 -7.36 -13.72
N GLY A 44 2.10 -8.57 -13.36
CA GLY A 44 2.44 -9.71 -14.21
C GLY A 44 1.25 -10.46 -14.81
N GLY A 45 0.28 -9.74 -15.36
CA GLY A 45 -0.89 -10.32 -16.03
C GLY A 45 -1.69 -9.26 -16.75
N SER A 46 -1.21 -8.84 -17.92
CA SER A 46 -1.94 -7.99 -18.87
C SER A 46 -2.37 -6.62 -18.33
N ARG A 47 -1.51 -5.60 -18.44
CA ARG A 47 -1.83 -4.15 -18.59
C ARG A 47 -2.99 -3.49 -17.80
N SER A 48 -3.61 -4.07 -16.78
CA SER A 48 -5.04 -3.76 -16.54
C SER A 48 -5.38 -2.93 -15.30
N LYS A 49 -4.50 -2.70 -14.32
CA LYS A 49 -4.78 -1.74 -13.24
C LYS A 49 -3.52 -1.02 -12.74
N PRO A 50 -3.54 0.32 -12.58
CA PRO A 50 -2.42 1.06 -12.01
C PRO A 50 -2.17 0.64 -10.56
N LEU A 51 -0.90 0.67 -10.12
CA LEU A 51 -0.48 0.33 -8.75
C LEU A 51 -1.32 1.06 -7.69
N SER A 52 -1.73 2.30 -7.98
CA SER A 52 -2.60 3.10 -7.12
C SER A 52 -3.92 2.41 -6.77
N ARG A 53 -4.53 1.67 -7.70
CA ARG A 53 -5.75 0.88 -7.43
C ARG A 53 -5.50 -0.28 -6.49
N TYR A 54 -4.32 -0.90 -6.57
CA TYR A 54 -3.95 -1.97 -5.65
C TYR A 54 -3.68 -1.44 -4.25
N VAL A 55 -2.95 -0.31 -4.15
CA VAL A 55 -2.70 0.38 -2.87
C VAL A 55 -4.02 0.78 -2.21
N ASP A 56 -4.94 1.40 -2.95
CA ASP A 56 -6.27 1.76 -2.44
C ASP A 56 -7.07 0.53 -1.98
N ALA A 57 -7.13 -0.52 -2.80
CA ALA A 57 -7.82 -1.75 -2.44
C ALA A 57 -7.25 -2.40 -1.17
N ARG A 58 -5.92 -2.39 -0.99
CA ARG A 58 -5.27 -2.89 0.23
C ARG A 58 -5.55 -2.00 1.43
N LEU A 59 -5.48 -0.67 1.30
CA LEU A 59 -5.84 0.24 2.39
C LEU A 59 -7.27 0.01 2.88
N GLN A 60 -8.23 -0.18 1.97
CA GLN A 60 -9.60 -0.52 2.34
C GLN A 60 -9.71 -1.91 2.99
N ALA A 61 -8.97 -2.91 2.52
CA ALA A 61 -8.94 -4.23 3.12
C ALA A 61 -8.36 -4.22 4.54
N LEU A 62 -7.23 -3.53 4.74
CA LEU A 62 -6.58 -3.33 6.03
C LEU A 62 -7.48 -2.55 7.01
N ARG A 63 -8.24 -1.58 6.49
CA ARG A 63 -9.25 -0.85 7.28
C ARG A 63 -10.38 -1.76 7.75
N LYS A 64 -10.93 -2.58 6.84
CA LYS A 64 -11.97 -3.56 7.18
C LYS A 64 -11.47 -4.59 8.19
N ALA A 65 -10.19 -4.97 8.10
CA ALA A 65 -9.53 -5.86 9.06
C ALA A 65 -9.18 -5.18 10.40
N GLY A 66 -9.45 -3.88 10.55
CA GLY A 66 -9.15 -3.11 11.76
C GLY A 66 -7.67 -2.81 12.00
N ARG A 67 -6.80 -3.05 11.01
CA ARG A 67 -5.34 -2.85 11.10
C ARG A 67 -4.92 -1.40 10.89
N VAL A 68 -5.69 -0.67 10.08
CA VAL A 68 -5.47 0.76 9.81
C VAL A 68 -6.79 1.53 9.93
N GLN A 69 -6.68 2.83 10.15
CA GLN A 69 -7.80 3.76 10.21
C GLN A 69 -7.54 4.94 9.27
N TYR A 70 -8.59 5.43 8.64
CA TYR A 70 -8.57 6.70 7.91
C TYR A 70 -9.31 7.77 8.73
N SER A 71 -8.64 8.86 9.06
CA SER A 71 -9.19 9.98 9.84
C SER A 71 -8.56 11.29 9.39
N GLN A 72 -9.36 12.35 9.26
CA GLN A 72 -8.86 13.70 8.91
C GLN A 72 -7.98 13.73 7.65
N GLY A 73 -8.30 12.92 6.63
CA GLY A 73 -7.49 12.87 5.39
C GLY A 73 -6.23 12.01 5.47
N HIS A 74 -5.96 11.36 6.61
CA HIS A 74 -4.74 10.61 6.86
C HIS A 74 -5.03 9.16 7.29
N TRP A 75 -4.23 8.23 6.77
CA TRP A 75 -4.17 6.83 7.20
C TRP A 75 -3.23 6.69 8.39
N ARG A 76 -3.62 5.85 9.35
CA ARG A 76 -2.85 5.55 10.57
C ARG A 76 -2.94 4.07 10.89
N VAL A 77 -1.88 3.49 11.43
CA VAL A 77 -1.92 2.12 11.96
C VAL A 77 -2.70 2.12 13.25
N ARG A 78 -3.61 1.16 13.41
CA ARG A 78 -4.32 0.92 14.65
C ARG A 78 -3.53 -0.13 15.42
N LEU A 79 -2.82 0.31 16.46
CA LEU A 79 -2.19 -0.58 17.44
C LEU A 79 -3.28 -1.22 18.32
#